data_AF-A0A2E9U4G5-F1
#
_entry.id   AF-A0A2E9U4G5-F1
#
_cell.length_a   1.000
_cell.length_b   1.000
_cell.length_c   1.000
_cell.angle_alpha   90.00
_cell.angle_beta   90.00
_cell.angle_gamma   90.00
#
_symmetry.space_group_name_H-M   'P 1'
#
loop_
_entity.id
_entity.type
_entity.pdbx_description
1 polymer ?
#
loop_
_entity_poly.entity_id
_entity_poly.type
_entity_poly.pdbx_seq_one_letter_code
_entity_poly.pdbx_strand_id
1 'polypeptide(L)'
;ATKIMSSPVTTIDSDTKLEKANKIIDTKHFIRYPVVEHENLVGLVTENSVVHAINDNIKFHRNVQNAVLIIFVMFEFFIFVLYGYLINYLPFLG
;
A
#
# COMPACT_ATOMS: atom_id res chain seq x y z
N ALA A 1 45.91 0.28 7.79
CA ALA A 1 44.68 0.34 8.58
C ALA A 1 43.53 -0.20 7.73
N THR A 2 43.25 -1.51 7.76
CA THR A 2 42.23 -2.08 6.85
C THR A 2 41.66 -3.40 7.40
N LYS A 3 40.77 -3.33 8.40
CA LYS A 3 39.97 -4.50 8.80
C LYS A 3 38.77 -4.11 9.68
N ILE A 4 37.84 -3.33 9.13
CA ILE A 4 36.53 -3.08 9.77
C ILE A 4 35.37 -3.52 8.86
N MET A 5 35.60 -3.68 7.54
CA MET A 5 34.58 -4.12 6.59
C MET A 5 34.39 -5.63 6.63
N SER A 6 33.15 -6.07 6.84
CA SER A 6 32.74 -7.48 6.74
C SER A 6 32.32 -7.80 5.31
N SER A 7 32.87 -8.87 4.74
CA SER A 7 32.49 -9.42 3.44
C SER A 7 32.20 -10.92 3.62
N PRO A 8 31.15 -11.49 3.01
CA PRO A 8 30.27 -10.90 2.00
C PRO A 8 29.13 -10.04 2.58
N VAL A 9 28.91 -8.85 2.00
CA VAL A 9 27.75 -8.00 2.31
C VAL A 9 26.55 -8.54 1.53
N THR A 10 25.40 -8.69 2.20
CA THR A 10 24.15 -9.08 1.52
C THR A 10 23.50 -7.82 0.93
N THR A 11 23.43 -7.74 -0.38
CA THR A 11 22.81 -6.64 -1.15
C THR A 11 21.40 -7.01 -1.60
N ILE A 12 20.56 -6.01 -1.84
CA ILE A 12 19.22 -6.17 -2.42
C ILE A 12 19.23 -5.47 -3.79
N ASP A 13 18.71 -6.11 -4.83
CA ASP A 13 18.58 -5.47 -6.14
C ASP A 13 17.39 -4.49 -6.16
N SER A 14 17.50 -3.35 -6.84
CA SER A 14 16.43 -2.34 -6.93
C SER A 14 15.12 -2.89 -7.51
N ASP A 15 15.19 -3.90 -8.38
CA ASP A 15 14.02 -4.55 -8.99
C ASP A 15 13.44 -5.67 -8.11
N THR A 16 14.00 -5.89 -6.93
CA THR A 16 13.52 -6.91 -5.99
C THR A 16 12.14 -6.53 -5.46
N LYS A 17 11.15 -7.39 -5.71
CA LYS A 17 9.80 -7.26 -5.12
C LYS A 17 9.87 -7.15 -3.59
N LEU A 18 9.03 -6.30 -3.01
CA LEU A 18 8.97 -6.01 -1.58
C LEU A 18 8.84 -7.27 -0.70
N GLU A 19 8.08 -8.27 -1.15
CA GLU A 19 7.93 -9.55 -0.44
C GLU A 19 9.27 -10.32 -0.34
N LYS A 20 10.05 -10.34 -1.43
CA LYS A 20 11.37 -10.99 -1.45
C LYS A 20 12.37 -10.21 -0.60
N ALA A 21 12.32 -8.87 -0.65
CA ALA A 21 13.14 -8.02 0.20
C ALA A 21 12.84 -8.29 1.70
N ASN A 22 11.57 -8.44 2.07
CA ASN A 22 11.18 -8.76 3.44
C ASN A 22 11.71 -10.12 3.89
N LYS A 23 11.64 -11.15 3.04
CA LYS A 23 12.25 -12.47 3.33
C LYS A 23 13.76 -12.38 3.53
N ILE A 24 14.47 -11.61 2.71
CA ILE A 24 15.93 -11.42 2.85
C ILE A 24 16.25 -10.78 4.21
N ILE A 25 15.49 -9.76 4.60
CA ILE A 25 15.64 -9.04 5.87
C ILE A 25 15.41 -9.98 7.06
N ASP A 26 14.32 -10.75 7.04
CA ASP A 26 13.97 -11.74 8.08
C ASP A 26 15.05 -12.82 8.25
N THR A 27 15.65 -13.28 7.13
CA THR A 27 16.57 -14.43 7.17
C THR A 27 17.99 -14.04 7.61
N LYS A 28 18.39 -12.78 7.41
CA LYS A 28 19.81 -12.38 7.52
C LYS A 28 20.13 -11.47 8.72
N HIS A 29 19.14 -11.03 9.49
CA HIS A 29 19.28 -10.26 10.75
C HIS A 29 20.21 -9.02 10.70
N PHE A 30 20.58 -8.52 9.52
CA PHE A 30 21.30 -7.26 9.40
C PHE A 30 20.33 -6.09 9.51
N ILE A 31 20.76 -5.00 10.14
CA ILE A 31 19.93 -3.81 10.37
C ILE A 31 19.75 -3.00 9.07
N ARG A 32 20.73 -3.10 8.14
CA ARG A 32 20.80 -2.27 6.92
C ARG A 32 21.28 -3.11 5.74
N TYR A 33 20.58 -2.97 4.62
CA TYR A 33 20.88 -3.66 3.37
C TYR A 33 21.13 -2.61 2.27
N PRO A 34 22.31 -2.61 1.63
CA PRO A 34 22.57 -1.78 0.47
C PRO A 34 21.70 -2.23 -0.71
N VAL A 35 21.06 -1.26 -1.38
CA VAL A 35 20.33 -1.47 -2.62
C VAL A 35 21.24 -1.17 -3.80
N VAL A 36 21.38 -2.14 -4.69
CA VAL A 36 22.24 -2.04 -5.88
C VAL A 36 21.40 -2.14 -7.15
N GLU A 37 21.79 -1.39 -8.17
CA GLU A 37 21.22 -1.43 -9.52
C GLU A 37 22.37 -1.44 -10.51
N HIS A 38 22.45 -2.45 -11.39
CA HIS A 38 23.55 -2.59 -12.35
C HIS A 38 24.95 -2.44 -11.70
N GLU A 39 25.17 -3.10 -10.55
CA GLU A 39 26.39 -3.03 -9.73
C GLU A 39 26.69 -1.68 -9.04
N ASN A 40 25.84 -0.68 -9.22
CA ASN A 40 25.97 0.62 -8.56
C ASN A 40 25.13 0.68 -7.29
N LEU A 41 25.71 1.19 -6.19
CA LEU A 41 24.96 1.45 -4.96
C LEU A 41 24.00 2.62 -5.18
N VAL A 42 22.71 2.33 -5.26
CA VAL A 42 21.66 3.34 -5.49
C VAL A 42 20.92 3.72 -4.20
N GLY A 43 21.03 2.92 -3.13
CA GLY A 43 20.34 3.24 -1.89
C GLY A 43 20.64 2.34 -0.71
N LEU A 44 19.87 2.56 0.35
CA LEU A 44 19.93 1.82 1.61
C LEU A 44 18.50 1.49 2.04
N VAL A 45 18.25 0.21 2.31
CA VAL A 45 16.99 -0.29 2.86
C VAL A 45 17.24 -0.78 4.27
N THR A 46 16.32 -0.45 5.17
CA THR A 46 16.27 -0.96 6.54
C THR A 46 14.98 -1.76 6.75
N GLU A 47 14.96 -2.61 7.76
CA GLU A 47 13.74 -3.35 8.16
C GLU A 47 12.55 -2.41 8.33
N ASN A 48 12.72 -1.30 9.06
CA ASN A 48 11.66 -0.31 9.27
C ASN A 48 11.15 0.32 7.97
N SER A 49 12.04 0.54 6.98
CA SER A 49 11.66 1.10 5.68
C SER A 49 10.74 0.14 4.91
N VAL A 50 11.04 -1.16 4.95
CA VAL A 50 10.21 -2.19 4.30
C VAL A 50 8.86 -2.33 5.02
N VAL A 51 8.86 -2.35 6.35
CA VAL A 51 7.62 -2.41 7.14
C VAL A 51 6.72 -1.20 6.86
N HIS A 52 7.28 0.00 6.74
CA HIS A 52 6.52 1.20 6.38
C HIS A 52 5.89 1.09 4.97
N ALA A 53 6.68 0.67 3.99
CA ALA A 53 6.21 0.54 2.60
C ALA A 53 5.06 -0.49 2.46
N ILE A 54 5.08 -1.56 3.26
CA ILE A 54 3.99 -2.55 3.32
C ILE A 54 2.73 -1.92 3.94
N ASN A 55 2.88 -1.20 5.07
CA ASN A 55 1.76 -0.60 5.78
C ASN A 55 1.05 0.49 4.96
N ASP A 56 1.80 1.25 4.17
CA ASP A 56 1.24 2.30 3.30
C ASP A 56 0.36 1.71 2.19
N ASN A 57 0.75 0.55 1.62
CA ASN A 57 -0.08 -0.16 0.64
C ASN A 57 -1.37 -0.69 1.24
N ILE A 58 -1.33 -1.20 2.47
CA ILE A 58 -2.52 -1.71 3.17
C ILE A 58 -3.49 -0.56 3.52
N LYS A 59 -2.99 0.62 3.86
CA LYS A 59 -3.82 1.83 4.11
C LYS A 59 -4.54 2.31 2.85
N PHE A 60 -3.92 2.19 1.68
CA PHE A 60 -4.54 2.61 0.41
C PHE A 60 -5.82 1.83 0.11
N HIS A 61 -5.86 0.53 0.42
CA HIS A 61 -7.01 -0.34 0.14
C HIS A 61 -8.21 -0.03 1.06
N ARG A 62 -7.96 0.29 2.33
CA ARG A 62 -9.03 0.61 3.30
C ARG A 62 -9.72 1.95 3.01
N ASN A 63 -8.97 2.94 2.53
CA ASN A 63 -9.54 4.27 2.23
C ASN A 63 -10.50 4.23 1.04
N VAL A 64 -10.18 3.44 0.01
CA VAL A 64 -11.04 3.28 -1.18
C VAL A 64 -12.33 2.55 -0.83
N GLN A 65 -12.25 1.48 -0.04
CA GLN A 65 -13.43 0.71 0.37
C GLN A 65 -14.42 1.55 1.18
N ASN A 66 -13.93 2.36 2.12
CA ASN A 66 -14.77 3.24 2.92
C ASN A 66 -15.49 4.30 2.06
N ALA A 67 -14.81 4.86 1.05
CA ALA A 67 -15.42 5.82 0.14
C ALA A 67 -16.53 5.18 -0.71
N VAL A 68 -16.31 3.97 -1.23
CA VAL A 68 -17.30 3.23 -2.04
C VAL A 68 -18.56 2.92 -1.22
N LEU A 69 -18.40 2.48 0.03
CA LEU A 69 -19.53 2.20 0.93
C LEU A 69 -20.38 3.46 1.17
N ILE A 70 -19.73 4.60 1.45
CA ILE A 70 -20.43 5.88 1.67
C ILE A 70 -21.21 6.29 0.42
N ILE A 71 -20.60 6.18 -0.76
CA ILE A 71 -21.27 6.51 -2.04
C ILE A 71 -22.49 5.61 -2.26
N PHE A 72 -22.37 4.31 -1.98
CA PHE A 72 -23.47 3.36 -2.12
C PHE A 72 -24.66 3.72 -1.21
N VAL A 73 -24.40 3.99 0.06
CA VAL A 73 -25.43 4.39 1.04
C VAL A 73 -26.09 5.72 0.65
N MET A 74 -25.29 6.69 0.18
CA MET A 74 -25.81 7.98 -0.29
C MET A 74 -26.69 7.84 -1.53
N PHE A 75 -26.34 6.92 -2.43
CA PHE A 75 -27.15 6.63 -3.61
C PHE A 75 -28.50 6.00 -3.26
N GLU A 76 -28.51 4.98 -2.39
CA GLU A 76 -29.78 4.37 -1.93
C GLU A 76 -30.69 5.39 -1.24
N PHE A 77 -30.11 6.24 -0.38
CA PHE A 77 -30.86 7.30 0.28
C PHE A 77 -31.45 8.30 -0.73
N PHE A 78 -30.67 8.71 -1.73
CA PHE A 78 -31.15 9.60 -2.78
C PHE A 78 -32.30 8.98 -3.58
N ILE A 79 -32.18 7.72 -3.97
CA ILE A 79 -33.25 6.99 -4.69
C ILE A 79 -34.52 6.90 -3.84
N PHE A 80 -34.39 6.62 -2.54
CA PHE A 80 -35.53 6.57 -1.63
C PHE A 80 -36.27 7.91 -1.54
N VAL A 81 -35.52 9.01 -1.37
CA VAL A 81 -36.08 10.37 -1.32
C VAL A 81 -36.73 10.74 -2.67
N LEU A 82 -36.06 10.45 -3.78
CA LEU A 82 -36.56 10.73 -5.12
C LEU A 82 -37.85 9.97 -5.40
N TYR A 83 -37.90 8.68 -5.05
CA TYR A 83 -39.08 7.84 -5.23
C TYR A 83 -40.26 8.34 -4.39
N GLY A 84 -40.01 8.70 -3.12
CA GLY A 84 -41.02 9.33 -2.26
C GLY A 84 -41.54 10.64 -2.84
N TYR A 85 -40.67 11.48 -3.40
CA TYR A 85 -41.08 12.72 -4.07
C TYR A 85 -41.92 12.45 -5.33
N LEU A 86 -41.52 11.48 -6.14
CA LEU A 86 -42.18 11.14 -7.40
C LEU A 86 -43.60 10.59 -7.18
N ILE A 87 -43.80 9.71 -6.17
CA ILE A 87 -45.12 9.19 -5.81
C ILE A 87 -46.11 10.32 -5.48
N ASN A 88 -45.66 11.35 -4.77
CA ASN A 88 -46.52 12.48 -4.40
C ASN A 88 -46.94 13.34 -5.60
N TYR A 89 -46.18 13.31 -6.70
CA TYR A 89 -46.49 14.00 -7.95
C TYR A 89 -47.33 13.17 -8.94
N LEU A 90 -47.39 11.85 -8.75
CA LEU A 90 -48.11 10.92 -9.63
C LEU A 90 -49.63 10.74 -9.41
N PRO A 91 -50.36 11.39 -8.47
CA PRO A 91 -51.83 11.29 -8.44
C PRO A 91 -52.53 12.15 -9.51
N PHE A 92 -51.79 12.86 -10.37
CA PHE A 92 -52.34 13.73 -11.42
C PHE A 92 -52.36 13.12 -12.84
N LEU A 93 -52.03 11.83 -12.98
CA LEU A 93 -51.97 11.14 -14.29
C LEU A 93 -53.01 10.01 -14.46
N GLY A 94 -54.08 10.00 -13.65
CA GLY A 94 -55.22 9.07 -13.73
C GLY A 94 -56.54 9.79 -13.90
#